data_AF-A0A814I066-F1
#
_entry.id   AF-A0A814I066-F1
#
_cell.length_a   1.000
_cell.length_b   1.000
_cell.length_c   1.000
_cell.angle_alpha   90.00
_cell.angle_beta   90.00
_cell.angle_gamma   90.00
#
_symmetry.space_group_name_H-M   'P 1'
#
loop_
_entity.id
_entity.type
_entity.pdbx_description
1 polymer ?
#
loop_
_entity_poly.entity_id
_entity_poly.type
_entity_poly.pdbx_seq_one_letter_code
_entity_poly.pdbx_strand_id
1 'polypeptide(L)'
;MGCSQAKIEPEALTPDDARIIRETWKMVGREAYGEYGQRLMLRIFQKCPDIKALWQNPRVMNNNATTTADDADAPNTANRWKMDLRNHGSKFFNSLDDLISVVDKPEELFKMLHDIGNRHRGYEVKPEHIQAIVDGLNHTMEFGLRDKWTDNRQKSFQRLINIIVARTNRALSGTEK
;
A
#
# COMPACT_ATOMS: atom_id res chain seq x y z
N MET A 1 -26.88 -14.84 6.26
CA MET A 1 -27.24 -13.81 5.26
C MET A 1 -25.95 -13.23 4.73
N GLY A 2 -25.50 -13.66 3.55
CA GLY A 2 -24.24 -13.17 2.96
C GLY A 2 -24.47 -11.80 2.36
N CYS A 3 -23.65 -10.81 2.75
CA CYS A 3 -23.54 -9.58 1.97
C CYS A 3 -22.97 -9.95 0.60
N SER A 4 -23.83 -10.05 -0.41
CA SER A 4 -23.41 -10.00 -1.79
C SER A 4 -22.85 -8.59 -2.02
N GLN A 5 -21.53 -8.45 -1.92
CA GLN A 5 -20.86 -7.27 -2.44
C GLN A 5 -21.04 -7.32 -3.95
N ALA A 6 -21.96 -6.51 -4.47
CA ALA A 6 -22.02 -6.24 -5.90
C ALA A 6 -20.60 -5.87 -6.35
N LYS A 7 -20.07 -6.59 -7.35
CA LYS A 7 -18.77 -6.29 -7.96
C LYS A 7 -18.91 -4.98 -8.72
N ILE A 8 -18.82 -3.86 -8.01
CA ILE A 8 -18.72 -2.54 -8.63
C ILE A 8 -17.32 -2.50 -9.22
N GLU A 9 -17.22 -2.64 -10.54
CA GLU A 9 -15.98 -2.38 -11.25
C GLU A 9 -15.63 -0.89 -11.03
N PRO A 10 -14.39 -0.58 -10.64
CA PRO A 10 -13.98 0.80 -10.47
C PRO A 10 -14.04 1.53 -11.82
N GLU A 11 -14.37 2.83 -11.77
CA GLU A 11 -14.32 3.71 -12.94
C GLU A 11 -12.94 3.63 -13.60
N ALA A 12 -12.90 3.53 -14.93
CA ALA A 12 -11.66 3.49 -15.67
C ALA A 12 -10.91 4.84 -15.57
N LEU A 13 -9.58 4.79 -15.56
CA LEU A 13 -8.76 6.00 -15.59
C LEU A 13 -8.86 6.67 -16.96
N THR A 14 -9.11 7.97 -16.96
CA THR A 14 -8.98 8.80 -18.15
C THR A 14 -7.51 9.14 -18.44
N PRO A 15 -7.16 9.58 -19.66
CA PRO A 15 -5.83 10.12 -19.94
C PRO A 15 -5.45 11.29 -19.02
N ASP A 16 -6.43 12.11 -18.63
CA ASP A 16 -6.23 13.20 -17.67
C ASP A 16 -5.95 12.69 -16.26
N ASP A 17 -6.64 11.64 -15.79
CA ASP A 17 -6.32 11.02 -14.51
C ASP A 17 -4.88 10.50 -14.50
N ALA A 18 -4.46 9.78 -15.55
CA ALA A 18 -3.10 9.27 -15.68
C ALA A 18 -2.05 10.39 -15.62
N ARG A 19 -2.30 11.51 -16.31
CA ARG A 19 -1.43 12.70 -16.26
C ARG A 19 -1.37 13.30 -14.86
N ILE A 20 -2.52 13.54 -14.22
CA ILE A 20 -2.62 14.12 -12.87
C ILE A 20 -1.93 13.22 -11.84
N ILE A 21 -2.12 11.90 -11.92
CA ILE A 21 -1.49 10.93 -11.04
C ILE A 21 0.04 11.03 -11.16
N ARG A 22 0.58 11.02 -12.38
CA ARG A 22 2.03 11.13 -12.61
C ARG A 22 2.60 12.45 -12.12
N GLU A 23 1.93 13.56 -12.41
CA GLU A 23 2.34 14.89 -11.92
C GLU A 23 2.33 14.98 -10.40
N THR A 24 1.29 14.42 -9.77
CA THR A 24 1.19 14.34 -8.31
C THR A 24 2.31 13.49 -7.73
N TRP A 25 2.57 12.32 -8.33
CA TRP A 25 3.57 11.40 -7.82
C TRP A 25 4.99 11.96 -7.88
N LYS A 26 5.31 12.78 -8.89
CA LYS A 26 6.57 13.54 -8.94
C LYS A 26 6.77 14.45 -7.72
N MET A 27 5.70 14.93 -7.09
CA MET A 27 5.77 15.79 -5.91
C MET A 27 6.01 15.03 -4.61
N VAL A 28 5.77 13.71 -4.61
CA VAL A 28 6.01 12.86 -3.44
C VAL A 28 7.51 12.75 -3.16
N GLY A 29 8.33 12.61 -4.22
CA GLY A 29 9.79 12.53 -4.11
C GLY A 29 10.28 11.19 -3.57
N ARG A 30 11.28 10.58 -4.22
CA ARG A 30 11.83 9.28 -3.81
C ARG A 30 12.58 9.36 -2.47
N GLU A 31 13.13 10.52 -2.16
CA GLU A 31 13.79 10.83 -0.89
C GLU A 31 12.85 10.70 0.33
N ALA A 32 11.54 10.88 0.12
CA ALA A 32 10.53 10.81 1.18
C ALA A 32 10.04 9.39 1.47
N TYR A 33 10.34 8.39 0.62
CA TYR A 33 9.73 7.05 0.69
C TYR A 33 9.91 6.36 2.04
N GLY A 34 11.08 6.50 2.66
CA GLY A 34 11.30 5.93 3.99
C GLY A 34 10.43 6.58 5.05
N GLU A 35 10.33 7.91 5.07
CA GLU A 35 9.50 8.63 6.06
C GLU A 35 8.01 8.40 5.82
N TYR A 36 7.55 8.53 4.58
CA TYR A 36 6.16 8.32 4.20
C TYR A 36 5.75 6.86 4.39
N GLY A 37 6.64 5.93 4.05
CA GLY A 37 6.49 4.52 4.33
C GLY A 37 6.30 4.22 5.82
N GLN A 38 7.11 4.83 6.69
CA GLN A 38 6.90 4.68 8.14
C GLN A 38 5.55 5.24 8.59
N ARG A 39 5.17 6.44 8.12
CA ARG A 39 3.89 7.08 8.45
C ARG A 39 2.70 6.21 8.04
N LEU A 40 2.74 5.68 6.82
CA LEU A 40 1.77 4.73 6.28
C LEU A 40 1.61 3.53 7.22
N MET A 41 2.71 2.86 7.58
CA MET A 41 2.69 1.66 8.43
C MET A 41 2.13 1.95 9.82
N LEU A 42 2.56 3.04 10.45
CA LEU A 42 2.03 3.44 11.75
C LEU A 42 0.52 3.72 11.69
N ARG A 43 0.05 4.35 10.60
CA ARG A 43 -1.38 4.61 10.41
C ARG A 43 -2.18 3.32 10.20
N ILE A 44 -1.64 2.38 9.42
CA ILE A 44 -2.23 1.04 9.23
C ILE A 44 -2.40 0.35 10.58
N PHE A 45 -1.36 0.32 11.42
CA PHE A 45 -1.42 -0.31 12.74
C PHE A 45 -2.37 0.36 13.73
N GLN A 46 -2.59 1.67 13.61
CA GLN A 46 -3.61 2.37 14.40
C GLN A 46 -5.03 1.97 13.97
N LYS A 47 -5.24 1.73 12.67
CA LYS A 47 -6.56 1.39 12.10
C LYS A 47 -6.90 -0.09 12.20
N CYS A 48 -5.90 -0.95 12.09
CA CYS A 48 -6.03 -2.40 12.15
C CYS A 48 -4.84 -2.96 12.96
N PRO A 49 -4.93 -2.99 14.29
CA PRO A 49 -3.84 -3.50 15.14
C PRO A 49 -3.49 -4.96 14.87
N ASP A 50 -4.48 -5.77 14.48
CA ASP A 50 -4.34 -7.21 14.23
C ASP A 50 -3.36 -7.53 13.10
N ILE A 51 -3.19 -6.61 12.15
CA ILE A 51 -2.24 -6.77 11.03
C ILE A 51 -0.78 -6.86 11.51
N LYS A 52 -0.48 -6.42 12.75
CA LYS A 52 0.86 -6.59 13.35
C LYS A 52 1.23 -8.08 13.49
N ALA A 53 0.26 -8.97 13.68
CA ALA A 53 0.53 -10.41 13.76
C ALA A 53 1.17 -10.94 12.48
N LEU A 54 0.81 -10.38 11.30
CA LEU A 54 1.40 -10.76 10.02
C LEU A 54 2.90 -10.46 9.94
N TRP A 55 3.41 -9.57 10.79
CA TRP A 55 4.84 -9.22 10.82
C TRP A 55 5.69 -10.28 11.52
N GLN A 56 5.08 -11.29 12.16
CA GLN A 56 5.81 -12.49 12.59
C GLN A 56 6.17 -13.40 11.40
N ASN A 57 5.56 -13.17 10.23
CA ASN A 57 5.87 -13.92 9.03
C ASN A 57 7.24 -13.47 8.46
N PRO A 58 8.24 -14.37 8.35
CA PRO A 58 9.56 -14.03 7.85
C PRO A 58 9.57 -13.59 6.38
N ARG A 59 8.48 -13.80 5.64
CA ARG A 59 8.32 -13.27 4.28
C ARG A 59 7.90 -11.80 4.26
N VAL A 60 7.28 -11.31 5.33
CA VAL A 60 6.90 -9.90 5.54
C VAL A 60 8.10 -9.13 6.11
N MET A 61 8.80 -9.73 7.08
CA MET A 61 10.06 -9.27 7.65
C MET A 61 11.26 -9.89 6.92
N ASN A 62 11.70 -9.32 5.80
CA ASN A 62 12.83 -9.86 5.02
C ASN A 62 14.20 -9.66 5.74
N ASN A 63 14.70 -10.78 6.29
CA ASN A 63 16.08 -11.35 6.25
C ASN A 63 17.24 -10.81 7.13
N ASN A 64 17.00 -10.02 8.17
CA ASN A 64 18.02 -9.81 9.23
C ASN A 64 17.44 -9.56 10.63
N ALA A 65 16.13 -9.69 10.81
CA ALA A 65 15.50 -9.74 12.13
C ALA A 65 15.53 -11.18 12.66
N THR A 66 16.73 -11.69 12.98
CA THR A 66 16.88 -12.78 13.93
C THR A 66 16.56 -12.22 15.31
N THR A 67 15.28 -12.07 15.65
CA THR A 67 14.89 -11.91 17.04
C THR A 67 14.90 -13.28 17.67
N THR A 68 16.02 -13.65 18.28
CA THR A 68 15.95 -14.48 19.48
C THR A 68 15.30 -13.65 20.58
N ALA A 69 14.63 -14.30 21.52
CA ALA A 69 13.84 -13.65 22.57
C ALA A 69 14.67 -12.77 23.55
N ASP A 70 15.99 -12.69 23.36
CA ASP A 70 16.92 -12.06 24.29
C ASP A 70 17.17 -10.55 24.02
N ASP A 71 16.62 -10.00 22.94
CA ASP A 71 16.82 -8.58 22.56
C ASP A 71 15.76 -7.61 23.14
N ALA A 72 14.89 -8.07 24.04
CA ALA A 72 13.71 -7.32 24.48
C ALA A 72 13.98 -5.99 25.21
N ASP A 73 15.21 -5.71 25.67
CA ASP A 73 15.47 -4.67 26.68
C ASP A 73 16.48 -3.55 26.30
N ALA A 74 16.62 -3.17 25.02
CA ALA A 74 17.49 -2.04 24.65
C ALA A 74 16.81 -0.93 23.81
N PRO A 75 17.20 0.36 23.94
CA PRO A 75 16.79 1.46 23.04
C PRO A 75 17.10 1.19 21.55
N ASN A 76 17.88 0.15 21.26
CA ASN A 76 18.13 -0.38 19.93
C ASN A 76 16.89 -1.03 19.29
N THR A 77 15.94 -1.58 20.05
CA THR A 77 14.72 -2.22 19.51
C THR A 77 13.76 -1.21 18.89
N ALA A 78 13.57 -0.06 19.54
CA ALA A 78 12.72 1.01 19.00
C ALA A 78 13.31 1.59 17.70
N ASN A 79 14.63 1.75 17.64
CA ASN A 79 15.32 2.22 16.43
C ASN A 79 15.29 1.18 15.29
N ARG A 80 15.44 -0.10 15.61
CA ARG A 80 15.29 -1.21 14.65
C ARG A 80 13.88 -1.28 14.10
N TRP A 81 12.87 -1.28 14.98
CA TRP A 81 11.46 -1.27 14.58
C TRP A 81 11.15 -0.10 13.66
N LYS A 82 11.62 1.11 14.01
CA LYS A 82 11.50 2.29 13.14
C LYS A 82 12.13 2.03 11.77
N MET A 83 13.33 1.46 11.71
CA MET A 83 14.01 1.15 10.45
C MET A 83 13.26 0.10 9.61
N ASP A 84 12.73 -0.94 10.24
CA ASP A 84 11.97 -1.99 9.55
C ASP A 84 10.70 -1.43 8.91
N LEU A 85 9.98 -0.55 9.62
CA LEU A 85 8.82 0.15 9.06
C LEU A 85 9.20 1.06 7.90
N ARG A 86 10.33 1.77 7.99
CA ARG A 86 10.85 2.58 6.87
C ARG A 86 11.21 1.70 5.67
N ASN A 87 11.88 0.57 5.89
CA ASN A 87 12.32 -0.32 4.84
C ASN A 87 11.14 -0.98 4.12
N HIS A 88 10.18 -1.53 4.87
CA HIS A 88 8.97 -2.11 4.29
C HIS A 88 8.11 -1.03 3.61
N GLY A 89 7.94 0.12 4.26
CA GLY A 89 7.24 1.26 3.69
C GLY A 89 7.87 1.77 2.38
N SER A 90 9.19 1.83 2.28
CA SER A 90 9.88 2.15 1.02
C SER A 90 9.57 1.15 -0.08
N LYS A 91 9.48 -0.15 0.22
CA LYS A 91 9.08 -1.18 -0.77
C LYS A 91 7.65 -0.96 -1.27
N PHE A 92 6.75 -0.53 -0.38
CA PHE A 92 5.38 -0.15 -0.77
C PHE A 92 5.39 1.03 -1.74
N PHE A 93 6.10 2.12 -1.42
CA PHE A 93 6.19 3.29 -2.30
C PHE A 93 6.90 2.98 -3.62
N ASN A 94 7.94 2.15 -3.62
CA ASN A 94 8.57 1.65 -4.85
C ASN A 94 7.57 0.85 -5.72
N SER A 95 6.72 0.04 -5.11
CA SER A 95 5.68 -0.70 -5.86
C SER A 95 4.64 0.24 -6.47
N LEU A 96 4.28 1.34 -5.78
CA LEU A 96 3.42 2.38 -6.36
C LEU A 96 4.12 3.11 -7.51
N ASP A 97 5.42 3.33 -7.41
CA ASP A 97 6.25 3.89 -8.49
C ASP A 97 6.12 3.04 -9.78
N ASP A 98 6.27 1.72 -9.64
CA ASP A 98 6.13 0.76 -10.74
C ASP A 98 4.71 0.78 -11.33
N LEU A 99 3.68 0.76 -10.48
CA LEU A 99 2.27 0.83 -10.92
C LEU A 99 1.96 2.13 -11.65
N ILE A 100 2.47 3.27 -11.15
CA ILE A 100 2.24 4.60 -11.75
C ILE A 100 2.97 4.75 -13.08
N SER A 101 4.10 4.07 -13.27
CA SER A 101 4.83 4.08 -14.54
C SER A 101 3.98 3.57 -15.71
N VAL A 102 3.06 2.63 -15.45
CA VAL A 102 2.16 2.02 -16.45
C VAL A 102 0.69 2.39 -16.28
N VAL A 103 0.39 3.48 -15.56
CA VAL A 103 -0.99 3.82 -15.17
C VAL A 103 -1.97 4.01 -16.35
N ASP A 104 -1.46 4.28 -17.55
CA ASP A 104 -2.21 4.39 -18.81
C ASP A 104 -2.21 3.12 -19.67
N LYS A 105 -1.70 2.00 -19.13
CA LYS A 105 -1.64 0.70 -19.79
C LYS A 105 -2.40 -0.34 -18.96
N PRO A 106 -3.74 -0.46 -19.17
CA PRO A 106 -4.59 -1.28 -18.31
C PRO A 106 -4.14 -2.74 -18.15
N GLU A 107 -3.73 -3.40 -19.23
CA GLU A 107 -3.29 -4.80 -19.20
C GLU A 107 -2.02 -5.00 -18.36
N GLU A 108 -1.02 -4.13 -18.53
CA GLU A 108 0.22 -4.17 -17.73
C GLU A 108 -0.07 -3.87 -16.26
N LEU A 109 -0.92 -2.86 -15.99
CA LEU A 109 -1.34 -2.47 -14.65
C LEU A 109 -2.07 -3.62 -13.93
N PHE A 110 -3.05 -4.24 -14.59
CA PHE A 110 -3.85 -5.32 -14.00
C PHE A 110 -3.03 -6.56 -13.74
N LYS A 111 -2.12 -6.93 -14.65
CA LYS A 111 -1.19 -8.04 -14.43
C LYS A 111 -0.34 -7.80 -13.17
N MET A 112 0.23 -6.60 -13.02
CA MET A 112 1.03 -6.27 -11.83
C MET A 112 0.21 -6.31 -10.54
N LEU A 113 -1.01 -5.81 -10.55
CA LEU A 113 -1.90 -5.84 -9.38
C LEU A 113 -2.30 -7.26 -8.98
N HIS A 114 -2.50 -8.14 -9.97
CA HIS A 114 -2.73 -9.56 -9.73
C HIS A 114 -1.50 -10.22 -9.07
N ASP A 115 -0.29 -9.97 -9.59
CA ASP A 115 0.96 -10.50 -9.03
C ASP A 115 1.23 -9.96 -7.61
N ILE A 116 0.88 -8.69 -7.34
CA ILE A 116 0.90 -8.09 -5.99
C ILE A 116 -0.09 -8.82 -5.07
N GLY A 117 -1.34 -9.00 -5.48
CA GLY A 117 -2.35 -9.67 -4.67
C GLY A 117 -1.98 -11.10 -4.31
N ASN A 118 -1.45 -11.88 -5.26
CA ASN A 118 -1.01 -13.25 -4.99
C ASN A 118 0.15 -13.32 -3.98
N ARG A 119 1.11 -12.39 -4.04
CA ARG A 119 2.17 -12.29 -3.01
C ARG A 119 1.59 -11.97 -1.64
N HIS A 120 0.66 -11.02 -1.57
CA HIS A 120 0.02 -10.63 -0.30
C HIS A 120 -0.88 -11.73 0.27
N ARG A 121 -1.49 -12.58 -0.58
CA ARG A 121 -2.17 -13.81 -0.13
C ARG A 121 -1.19 -14.75 0.58
N GLY A 122 0.03 -14.90 0.05
CA GLY A 122 1.11 -15.68 0.67
C GLY A 122 1.65 -15.09 1.99
N TYR A 123 1.33 -13.82 2.28
CA TYR A 123 1.60 -13.14 3.55
C TYR A 123 0.39 -13.17 4.49
N GLU A 124 -0.68 -13.91 4.13
CA GLU A 124 -1.91 -14.03 4.90
C GLU A 124 -2.67 -12.70 5.06
N VAL A 125 -2.42 -11.75 4.15
CA VAL A 125 -3.24 -10.54 4.04
C VAL A 125 -4.61 -10.91 3.52
N LYS A 126 -5.65 -10.35 4.13
CA LYS A 126 -7.06 -10.56 3.77
C LYS A 126 -7.68 -9.28 3.24
N PRO A 127 -8.78 -9.36 2.46
CA PRO A 127 -9.50 -8.17 1.98
C PRO A 127 -9.88 -7.18 3.10
N GLU A 128 -10.20 -7.67 4.30
CA GLU A 128 -10.51 -6.85 5.48
C GLU A 128 -9.34 -5.94 5.93
N HIS A 129 -8.09 -6.29 5.62
CA HIS A 129 -6.93 -5.45 5.94
C HIS A 129 -6.73 -4.30 4.95
N ILE A 130 -7.28 -4.40 3.73
CA ILE A 130 -6.98 -3.47 2.63
C ILE A 130 -7.48 -2.05 2.93
N GLN A 131 -8.62 -1.90 3.62
CA GLN A 131 -9.13 -0.58 3.96
C GLN A 131 -8.16 0.21 4.87
N ALA A 132 -7.47 -0.46 5.80
CA ALA A 132 -6.47 0.20 6.64
C ALA A 132 -5.26 0.71 5.83
N ILE A 133 -4.90 0.01 4.74
CA ILE A 133 -3.84 0.43 3.81
C ILE A 133 -4.29 1.67 3.04
N VAL A 134 -5.52 1.70 2.54
CA VAL A 134 -6.11 2.86 1.86
C VAL A 134 -6.12 4.09 2.77
N ASP A 135 -6.63 3.94 4.00
CA ASP A 135 -6.63 4.99 5.02
C ASP A 135 -5.20 5.51 5.30
N GLY A 136 -4.24 4.60 5.40
CA GLY A 136 -2.84 4.92 5.61
C GLY A 136 -2.24 5.73 4.47
N LEU A 137 -2.53 5.33 3.23
CA LEU A 137 -2.00 6.00 2.04
C LEU A 137 -2.57 7.40 1.90
N ASN A 138 -3.90 7.55 2.01
CA ASN A 138 -4.56 8.86 1.92
C ASN A 138 -4.03 9.81 3.00
N HIS A 139 -3.94 9.36 4.25
CA HIS A 139 -3.35 10.14 5.36
C HIS A 139 -1.90 10.57 5.09
N THR A 140 -1.12 9.71 4.43
CA THR A 140 0.28 10.00 4.11
C THR A 140 0.40 10.99 2.95
N MET A 141 -0.44 10.88 1.92
CA MET A 141 -0.49 11.82 0.80
C MET A 141 -0.95 13.20 1.25
N GLU A 142 -1.98 13.29 2.10
CA GLU A 142 -2.43 14.53 2.73
C GLU A 142 -1.30 15.23 3.50
N PHE A 143 -0.59 14.46 4.34
CA PHE A 143 0.54 14.99 5.11
C PHE A 143 1.67 15.50 4.22
N GLY A 144 2.04 14.72 3.20
CA GLY A 144 3.20 14.99 2.37
C GLY A 144 2.99 16.12 1.35
N LEU A 145 1.80 16.19 0.77
CA LEU A 145 1.49 17.14 -0.29
C LEU A 145 0.82 18.42 0.22
N ARG A 146 0.18 18.39 1.39
CA ARG A 146 -0.45 19.56 2.03
C ARG A 146 -1.39 20.28 1.05
N ASP A 147 -1.21 21.59 0.84
CA ASP A 147 -2.00 22.41 -0.08
C ASP A 147 -1.89 21.96 -1.55
N LYS A 148 -0.87 21.16 -1.89
CA LYS A 148 -0.75 20.54 -3.22
C LYS A 148 -1.66 19.33 -3.36
N TRP A 149 -2.28 18.82 -2.30
CA TRP A 149 -3.26 17.72 -2.37
C TRP A 149 -4.66 18.25 -2.68
N THR A 150 -4.81 18.89 -3.84
CA THR A 150 -6.08 19.53 -4.26
C THR A 150 -7.16 18.50 -4.57
N ASP A 151 -8.43 18.92 -4.57
CA ASP A 151 -9.58 18.07 -4.89
C ASP A 151 -9.43 17.27 -6.19
N ASN A 152 -8.84 17.90 -7.22
CA ASN A 152 -8.63 17.25 -8.50
C ASN A 152 -7.62 16.10 -8.38
N ARG A 153 -6.52 16.31 -7.66
CA ARG A 153 -5.51 15.27 -7.42
C ARG A 153 -6.07 14.15 -6.55
N GLN A 154 -6.80 14.50 -5.49
CA GLN A 154 -7.49 13.54 -4.63
C GLN A 154 -8.42 12.64 -5.44
N LYS A 155 -9.26 13.22 -6.30
CA LYS A 155 -10.21 12.47 -7.14
C LYS A 155 -9.51 11.51 -8.10
N SER A 156 -8.52 11.97 -8.85
CA SER A 156 -7.79 11.10 -9.79
C SER A 156 -7.01 10.00 -9.06
N PHE A 157 -6.38 10.30 -7.94
CA PHE A 157 -5.67 9.30 -7.15
C PHE A 157 -6.61 8.29 -6.51
N GLN A 158 -7.79 8.72 -6.03
CA GLN A 158 -8.79 7.83 -5.46
C GLN A 158 -9.32 6.84 -6.50
N ARG A 159 -9.44 7.23 -7.77
CA ARG A 159 -9.76 6.29 -8.87
C ARG A 159 -8.70 5.21 -9.01
N LEU A 160 -7.42 5.59 -9.01
CA LEU A 160 -6.33 4.61 -9.04
C LEU A 160 -6.38 3.69 -7.82
N ILE A 161 -6.58 4.23 -6.61
CA ILE A 161 -6.71 3.44 -5.38
C ILE A 161 -7.86 2.44 -5.50
N ASN A 162 -9.02 2.86 -6.03
CA ASN A 162 -10.16 1.97 -6.23
C ASN A 162 -9.83 0.81 -7.19
N ILE A 163 -9.06 1.08 -8.25
CA ILE A 163 -8.54 0.04 -9.17
C ILE A 163 -7.60 -0.91 -8.44
N ILE A 164 -6.64 -0.39 -7.68
CA ILE A 164 -5.70 -1.18 -6.88
C ILE A 164 -6.48 -2.10 -5.94
N VAL A 165 -7.40 -1.55 -5.15
CA VAL A 165 -8.22 -2.31 -4.19
C VAL A 165 -9.04 -3.40 -4.88
N ALA A 166 -9.76 -3.06 -5.95
CA ALA A 166 -10.62 -4.02 -6.65
C ALA A 166 -9.80 -5.19 -7.22
N ARG A 167 -8.67 -4.91 -7.87
CA ARG A 167 -7.83 -5.93 -8.51
C ARG A 167 -7.07 -6.76 -7.47
N THR A 168 -6.46 -6.11 -6.48
CA THR A 168 -5.76 -6.82 -5.40
C THR A 168 -6.73 -7.70 -4.60
N ASN A 169 -7.96 -7.27 -4.32
CA ASN A 169 -8.94 -8.09 -3.60
C ASN A 169 -9.37 -9.34 -4.36
N ARG A 170 -9.49 -9.28 -5.69
CA ARG A 170 -9.77 -10.47 -6.52
C ARG A 170 -8.64 -11.48 -6.43
N ALA A 171 -7.42 -10.98 -6.56
CA ALA A 171 -6.20 -11.76 -6.40
C ALA A 171 -5.92 -12.16 -4.95
N LEU A 172 -6.54 -11.57 -3.93
CA LEU A 172 -6.50 -12.09 -2.55
C LEU A 172 -7.52 -13.21 -2.36
N SER A 173 -8.72 -13.06 -2.90
CA SER A 173 -9.86 -13.96 -2.67
C SER A 173 -9.82 -15.28 -3.46
N GLY A 174 -8.82 -15.51 -4.31
CA GLY A 174 -8.78 -16.73 -5.16
C GLY A 174 -9.72 -16.68 -6.36
N THR A 175 -10.32 -15.52 -6.65
CA THR A 175 -11.42 -15.40 -7.62
C THR A 175 -10.98 -15.06 -9.05
N GLU A 176 -9.69 -14.80 -9.26
CA GLU A 176 -9.06 -14.67 -10.59
C GLU A 176 -8.17 -15.89 -10.84
N LYS A 177 -8.28 -16.45 -12.05
CA LYS A 177 -7.40 -17.51 -12.59
C LYS A 177 -6.32 -16.87 -13.45
#